data_AF-A0A398BHB4-F1
#
_entry.id   AF-A0A398BHB4-F1
#
_cell.length_a   1.000
_cell.length_b   1.000
_cell.length_c   1.000
_cell.angle_alpha   90.00
_cell.angle_beta   90.00
_cell.angle_gamma   90.00
#
_symmetry.space_group_name_H-M   'P 1'
#
loop_
_entity.id
_entity.type
_entity.pdbx_description
1 polymer ?
#
loop_
_entity_poly.entity_id
_entity_poly.type
_entity_poly.pdbx_seq_one_letter_code
_entity_poly.pdbx_strand_id
1 'polypeptide(L)' 'MIKDLLTLLAGFLSALLFFLSTIGIKLDWFTEDSISAFIWLLSAFITLVVNMYAVYKNTYVLTKKARIQKEELEKKGLK' A
#
# COMPACT_ATOMS: atom_id res chain seq x y z
N MET A 1 5.51 2.33 21.38
CA MET A 1 4.42 3.34 21.39
C MET A 1 3.44 3.15 20.24
N ILE A 2 3.78 3.43 18.97
CA ILE A 2 2.81 3.29 17.86
C ILE A 2 2.38 1.84 17.65
N LYS A 3 3.33 0.89 17.66
CA LYS A 3 3.02 -0.55 17.54
C LYS A 3 2.10 -1.03 18.65
N ASP A 4 2.37 -0.65 19.90
CA ASP A 4 1.58 -1.05 21.06
C ASP A 4 0.15 -0.46 21.00
N LEU A 5 0.02 0.80 20.54
CA LEU A 5 -1.27 1.43 20.30
C LEU A 5 -2.06 0.70 19.21
N LEU A 6 -1.42 0.29 18.12
CA LEU A 6 -2.05 -0.50 17.05
C LEU A 6 -2.51 -1.87 17.55
N THR A 7 -1.70 -2.54 18.38
CA THR A 7 -2.08 -3.80 19.02
C THR A 7 -3.29 -3.64 19.93
N LEU A 8 -3.31 -2.59 20.77
CA LEU A 8 -4.45 -2.30 21.65
C LEU A 8 -5.72 -1.99 20.86
N LEU A 9 -5.58 -1.19 19.79
CA LEU A 9 -6.69 -0.84 18.91
C LEU A 9 -7.24 -2.08 18.18
N ALA A 10 -6.38 -2.95 17.68
CA ALA A 10 -6.78 -4.20 17.03
C ALA A 10 -7.53 -5.13 18.00
N GLY A 11 -7.03 -5.28 19.23
CA GLY A 11 -7.69 -6.05 20.28
C GLY A 11 -9.07 -5.48 20.64
N PHE A 12 -9.17 -4.16 20.81
CA PHE A 12 -10.43 -3.48 21.07
C PHE A 12 -11.44 -3.66 19.93
N LEU A 13 -11.03 -3.46 18.67
CA LEU A 13 -11.90 -3.62 17.51
C LEU A 13 -12.38 -5.07 17.35
N SER A 14 -11.53 -6.06 17.68
CA SER A 14 -11.91 -7.47 17.68
C SER A 14 -12.97 -7.77 18.74
N ALA A 15 -12.80 -7.24 19.96
CA ALA A 15 -13.77 -7.38 21.03
C ALA A 15 -15.10 -6.65 20.72
N LEU A 16 -15.02 -5.47 20.10
CA LEU A 16 -16.19 -4.72 19.65
C LEU A 16 -16.98 -5.50 18.60
N LEU A 17 -16.29 -6.08 17.61
CA LEU A 17 -16.91 -6.92 16.59
C LEU A 17 -17.63 -8.13 17.21
N PHE A 18 -16.97 -8.80 18.16
CA PHE A 18 -17.56 -9.91 18.91
C PHE A 18 -18.82 -9.48 19.68
N PHE A 19 -18.76 -8.34 20.36
CA PHE A 19 -19.91 -7.77 21.08
C PHE A 19 -21.08 -7.48 20.14
N LEU A 20 -20.83 -6.81 19.01
CA LEU A 20 -21.85 -6.50 18.00
C LEU A 20 -22.52 -7.78 17.48
N SER A 21 -21.72 -8.81 17.18
CA SER A 21 -22.25 -10.12 16.77
C SER A 21 -23.11 -10.76 17.86
N THR A 22 -22.73 -10.63 19.13
CA THR A 22 -23.45 -11.21 20.27
C THR A 22 -24.81 -10.55 20.49
N ILE A 23 -24.94 -9.25 20.25
CA ILE A 23 -26.22 -8.51 20.35
C ILE A 23 -27.07 -8.59 19.08
N GLY A 24 -26.66 -9.41 18.11
CA GLY A 24 -27.42 -9.67 16.87
C GLY A 24 -27.11 -8.71 15.71
N ILE A 25 -26.13 -7.82 15.85
CA ILE A 25 -25.64 -6.99 14.73
C ILE A 25 -24.65 -7.82 13.93
N LYS A 26 -25.10 -8.35 12.80
CA LYS A 26 -24.26 -9.12 11.87
C LYS A 26 -23.70 -8.22 10.78
N LEU A 27 -22.40 -8.32 10.56
CA LEU A 27 -21.71 -7.66 9.45
C LEU A 27 -21.49 -8.70 8.35
N ASP A 28 -22.49 -8.89 7.48
CA ASP A 28 -22.44 -9.92 6.42
C ASP A 28 -21.30 -9.72 5.41
N TRP A 29 -20.75 -8.50 5.35
CA TRP A 29 -19.58 -8.16 4.55
C TRP A 29 -18.25 -8.43 5.27
N PHE A 30 -18.23 -8.72 6.57
CA PHE A 30 -17.01 -9.04 7.33
C PHE A 30 -16.78 -10.55 7.33
N THR A 31 -16.31 -11.06 6.18
CA THR A 31 -16.05 -12.49 5.93
C THR A 31 -14.58 -12.72 5.65
N GLU A 32 -14.14 -13.97 5.71
CA GLU A 32 -12.76 -14.32 5.32
C GLU A 32 -12.44 -13.90 3.88
N ASP A 33 -13.40 -14.07 2.97
CA ASP A 33 -13.26 -13.69 1.57
C ASP A 33 -13.06 -12.18 1.39
N SER A 34 -13.85 -11.36 2.08
CA SER A 34 -13.74 -9.90 1.96
C SER A 34 -12.45 -9.38 2.60
N ILE A 35 -12.01 -9.97 3.72
CA ILE A 35 -10.73 -9.66 4.36
C ILE A 35 -9.59 -10.01 3.41
N SER A 36 -9.62 -11.21 2.82
CA SER A 36 -8.62 -11.66 1.85
C SER A 36 -8.56 -10.74 0.62
N ALA A 37 -9.71 -10.43 0.02
CA ALA A 37 -9.81 -9.51 -1.11
C ALA A 37 -9.24 -8.11 -0.77
N PHE A 38 -9.49 -7.62 0.44
CA PHE A 38 -8.95 -6.34 0.89
C PHE A 38 -7.42 -6.37 1.05
N ILE A 39 -6.85 -7.46 1.56
CA ILE A 39 -5.38 -7.66 1.64
C ILE A 39 -4.77 -7.67 0.23
N TRP A 40 -5.40 -8.34 -0.72
CA TRP A 40 -4.96 -8.34 -2.12
C TRP A 40 -5.01 -6.95 -2.74
N LEU A 41 -6.09 -6.21 -2.50
CA LEU A 41 -6.23 -4.81 -2.95
C LEU A 41 -5.11 -3.93 -2.40
N LEU A 42 -4.85 -4.00 -1.09
CA LEU A 42 -3.77 -3.23 -0.46
C LEU A 42 -2.39 -3.59 -1.03
N SER A 43 -2.15 -4.88 -1.25
CA SER A 43 -0.88 -5.35 -1.82
C SER A 43 -0.70 -4.82 -3.24
N ALA A 44 -1.72 -4.95 -4.09
CA ALA A 44 -1.71 -4.40 -5.45
C ALA A 44 -1.54 -2.88 -5.47
N PHE A 45 -2.19 -2.17 -4.53
CA PHE A 45 -2.05 -0.73 -4.39
C PHE A 45 -0.63 -0.31 -4.02
N ILE A 46 0.01 -1.00 -3.07
CA ILE A 46 1.42 -0.75 -2.73
C ILE A 46 2.31 -0.96 -3.95
N THR A 47 2.11 -2.05 -4.69
CA THR A 47 2.85 -2.32 -5.93
C THR A 47 2.64 -1.20 -6.96
N LEU A 48 1.41 -0.71 -7.12
CA LEU A 48 1.10 0.40 -8.02
C LEU A 48 1.85 1.67 -7.63
N VAL A 49 1.81 2.06 -6.35
CA VAL A 49 2.49 3.26 -5.84
C VAL A 49 4.00 3.18 -6.03
N VAL A 50 4.62 2.03 -5.72
CA VAL A 50 6.06 1.81 -5.91
C VAL A 50 6.45 1.92 -7.38
N ASN A 51 5.69 1.28 -8.28
CA ASN A 51 5.96 1.35 -9.71
C ASN A 51 5.76 2.76 -10.26
N MET A 52 4.71 3.46 -9.84
CA MET A 52 4.48 4.85 -10.25
C MET A 52 5.61 5.77 -9.79
N TYR A 53 6.10 5.58 -8.55
CA TYR A 53 7.25 6.32 -8.04
C TYR A 53 8.54 6.00 -8.80
N ALA A 54 8.77 4.73 -9.16
CA ALA A 54 9.90 4.32 -9.98
C ALA A 54 9.84 4.95 -11.38
N VAL A 55 8.67 4.93 -12.04
CA VAL A 55 8.44 5.57 -13.34
C VAL A 55 8.66 7.08 -13.23
N TYR A 56 8.11 7.74 -12.21
CA TYR A 56 8.30 9.18 -11.98
C TYR A 56 9.79 9.56 -11.91
N LYS A 57 10.60 8.77 -11.20
CA LYS A 57 12.04 9.01 -11.09
C LYS A 57 12.84 8.66 -12.33
N ASN A 58 12.49 7.57 -13.01
CA ASN A 58 13.27 7.04 -14.14
C ASN A 58 12.88 7.68 -15.49
N THR A 59 11.73 8.34 -15.56
CA THR A 59 11.29 9.00 -16.78
C THR A 59 11.92 10.39 -16.89
N TYR A 60 12.77 10.57 -17.90
CA TYR A 60 13.48 11.82 -18.26
C TYR A 60 12.54 12.99 -18.60
N VAL A 61 11.26 12.71 -18.85
CA VAL A 61 10.21 13.72 -19.07
C VAL A 61 9.84 14.45 -17.77
N LEU A 62 9.93 13.76 -16.62
CA LEU A 62 9.39 14.27 -15.35
C LEU A 62 10.45 14.86 -14.42
N THR A 63 11.70 14.42 -14.50
CA THR A 63 12.77 14.94 -13.63
C THR A 63 14.01 15.39 -14.39
N LYS A 64 14.50 16.61 -14.08
CA LYS A 64 15.76 17.16 -14.64
C LYS A 64 16.96 16.23 -14.40
N LYS A 65 17.00 15.53 -13.27
CA LYS A 65 18.08 14.59 -12.94
C LYS A 65 18.14 13.41 -13.91
N ALA A 66 17.00 12.80 -14.25
CA ALA A 66 16.96 11.70 -15.20
C ALA A 66 17.38 12.13 -16.62
N ARG A 67 17.05 13.38 -17.02
CA ARG A 67 17.49 13.94 -18.30
C ARG A 67 19.01 14.14 -18.35
N ILE A 68 19.59 14.76 -17.32
CA ILE A 68 21.05 14.94 -17.21
C ILE A 68 21.77 13.59 -17.18
N GLN A 69 21.23 12.61 -16.47
CA GLN A 69 21.81 11.26 -16.42
C GLN A 69 21.78 10.56 -17.79
N LYS A 70 20.71 10.74 -18.57
CA LYS A 70 20.63 10.22 -19.94
C LYS A 70 21.68 10.87 -20.85
N GLU A 71 21.79 12.19 -20.83
CA GLU A 71 22.80 12.93 -21.61
C GLU A 71 24.25 12.53 -21.25
N GLU A 72 24.53 12.31 -19.96
CA GLU A 72 25.82 11.79 -19.48
C GLU A 72 26.12 10.37 -19.97
N LEU A 73 25.12 9.49 -19.97
CA LEU A 73 25.25 8.10 -20.43
C LEU A 73 25.49 8.04 -21.94
N GLU A 74 24.78 8.86 -22.72
CA GLU A 74 24.97 8.98 -24.18
C GLU A 74 26.38 9.52 -24.49
N LYS A 75 26.86 10.55 -23.78
CA LYS A 75 28.23 11.07 -23.93
C LYS A 75 29.32 10.04 -23.64
N LYS A 76 29.05 9.09 -22.74
CA LYS A 76 29.97 8.01 -22.37
C LYS A 76 29.83 6.76 -23.23
N GLY A 77 28.89 6.74 -24.19
CA GLY A 77 28.60 5.57 -25.03
C GLY A 77 28.06 4.36 -24.25
N LEU A 78 27.49 4.60 -23.07
CA LEU A 78 26.99 3.56 -22.15
C LEU A 78 25.48 3.27 -22.35
N LYS A 79 24.83 4.00 -23.25
CA LYS A 79 23.42 3.84 -23.58
C LYS A 79 23.10 4.43 -24.95
#